data_AF-A0A9C9Y6C2-F1
#
_entry.id   AF-A0A9C9Y6C2-F1
#
_cell.length_a   1.000
_cell.length_b   1.000
_cell.length_c   1.000
_cell.angle_alpha   90.00
_cell.angle_beta   90.00
_cell.angle_gamma   90.00
#
_symmetry.space_group_name_H-M   'P 1'
#
loop_
_entity.id
_entity.type
_entity.pdbx_description
1 polymer ?
#
loop_
_entity_poly.entity_id
_entity_poly.type
_entity_poly.pdbx_seq_one_letter_code
_entity_poly.pdbx_strand_id
1 'polypeptide(L)'
;TSKTGSIVFIIPESTIKNVRELEVLQLDEKEEIIKILKQLTDAIRPFKEDLKVYQDFLTDLDVIGAKALYAKSINAVLPKIVNEKKIYYRDAFHPLLLESHKKDNKPVIPQTITLDKKQQIIAISGPNAGGKSITLKSVGLLQVMLQSAILLPVHESSEAYIFERILTDIGDNQSIENQLSTYSYRLKNMRNFLKQCNHKTLFLIDEFGTGSDPELGGALAEVFLEEFYQKGAYGIITTHYANLKVLADELDNMVNANMQFDTRTYEPMFKLVIGQAGSSFTFEVAQKNGIPFSLINKAKKKVEREKIRLDKTILKLQGERNKLQKNNERLTKEQEKSEKVSDKLVEKQIKLQRKIENIQELYDNNQKMLVIGRKINELTNRYFQTNNKKQLLADFNKWIAIEKTNHLQAQKKKLDKISQPKKEKKKTQKLDNTILTVKNPDKPSKRDLRILKKIEKLEAEQLQKRLAQTHQQIEGQINVFRKEKNKLKQAELEKIKNYQFKVGDRVKIKDTSMKGVIEKIEKKNIFINFGTMTSKTTKDKIDLVS
;
A
#
# COMPACT_ATOMS: atom_id res chain seq x y z
N THR A 1 42.29 -30.66 -70.55
CA THR A 1 43.62 -29.99 -70.62
C THR A 1 44.14 -29.75 -69.22
N SER A 2 45.47 -29.77 -69.04
CA SER A 2 46.13 -29.43 -67.76
C SER A 2 45.89 -27.96 -67.37
N LYS A 3 45.92 -27.65 -66.07
CA LYS A 3 45.80 -26.28 -65.50
C LYS A 3 46.86 -25.29 -66.03
N THR A 4 47.96 -25.75 -66.63
CA THR A 4 49.00 -24.89 -67.24
C THR A 4 48.86 -24.70 -68.76
N GLY A 5 47.84 -25.28 -69.40
CA GLY A 5 47.57 -25.13 -70.84
C GLY A 5 48.54 -25.83 -71.80
N SER A 6 49.66 -26.37 -71.30
CA SER A 6 50.74 -26.95 -72.11
C SER A 6 50.59 -28.44 -72.47
N ILE A 7 49.62 -29.15 -71.88
CA ILE A 7 49.39 -30.60 -72.12
C ILE A 7 47.90 -30.86 -72.37
N VAL A 8 47.61 -31.46 -73.53
CA VAL A 8 46.28 -31.95 -73.93
C VAL A 8 46.25 -33.45 -73.72
N PHE A 9 45.36 -33.92 -72.85
CA PHE A 9 45.09 -35.34 -72.71
C PHE A 9 44.08 -35.74 -73.79
N ILE A 10 44.45 -36.71 -74.62
CA ILE A 10 43.59 -37.28 -75.66
C ILE A 10 43.14 -38.65 -75.17
N ILE A 11 41.84 -38.92 -75.26
CA ILE A 11 41.26 -40.21 -74.91
C ILE A 11 41.60 -41.19 -76.05
N PRO A 12 42.26 -42.33 -75.79
CA PRO A 12 42.52 -43.34 -76.82
C PRO A 12 41.22 -43.81 -77.48
N GLU A 13 41.25 -44.02 -78.79
CA GLU A 13 40.06 -44.40 -79.57
C GLU A 13 39.40 -45.70 -79.04
N SER A 14 40.21 -46.61 -78.52
CA SER A 14 39.76 -47.87 -77.90
C SER A 14 38.92 -47.68 -76.63
N THR A 15 39.08 -46.57 -75.91
CA THR A 15 38.34 -46.29 -74.65
C THR A 15 37.14 -45.36 -74.85
N ILE A 16 37.04 -44.67 -76.00
CA ILE A 16 35.92 -43.75 -76.30
C ILE A 16 34.57 -44.47 -76.17
N LYS A 17 34.48 -45.73 -76.61
CA LYS A 17 33.24 -46.53 -76.50
C LYS A 17 32.83 -46.73 -75.04
N ASN A 18 33.77 -47.16 -74.19
CA ASN A 18 33.51 -47.39 -72.77
C ASN A 18 33.22 -46.09 -72.00
N VAL A 19 33.85 -44.97 -72.38
CA VAL A 19 33.58 -43.65 -71.79
C VAL A 19 32.16 -43.19 -72.13
N ARG A 20 31.73 -43.31 -73.38
CA ARG A 20 30.35 -42.99 -73.78
C ARG A 20 29.33 -43.91 -73.09
N GLU A 21 29.63 -45.20 -72.99
CA GLU A 21 28.77 -46.16 -72.27
C GLU A 21 28.66 -45.80 -70.78
N LEU A 22 29.77 -45.41 -70.14
CA LEU A 22 29.77 -44.91 -68.77
C LEU A 22 28.93 -43.63 -68.62
N GLU A 23 29.06 -42.67 -69.54
CA GLU A 23 28.26 -41.44 -69.52
C GLU A 23 26.76 -41.74 -69.67
N VAL A 24 26.38 -42.69 -70.54
CA VAL A 24 24.99 -43.14 -70.70
C VAL A 24 24.51 -43.82 -69.42
N LEU A 25 25.27 -44.77 -68.87
CA LEU A 25 24.92 -45.47 -67.63
C LEU A 25 24.78 -44.50 -66.44
N GLN A 26 25.60 -43.45 -66.36
CA GLN A 26 25.48 -42.40 -65.34
C GLN A 26 24.22 -41.55 -65.51
N LEU A 27 23.74 -41.35 -66.73
CA LEU A 27 22.46 -40.69 -66.98
C LEU A 27 21.30 -41.62 -66.61
N ASP A 28 21.35 -42.87 -67.05
CA ASP A 28 20.34 -43.89 -66.74
C ASP A 28 20.20 -44.10 -65.22
N GLU A 29 21.33 -44.14 -64.49
CA GLU A 29 21.35 -44.22 -63.02
C GLU A 29 20.62 -43.03 -62.40
N LYS A 30 20.90 -41.80 -62.86
CA LYS A 30 20.22 -40.60 -62.36
C LYS A 30 18.72 -40.62 -62.65
N GLU A 31 18.32 -41.07 -63.83
CA GLU A 31 16.90 -41.20 -64.18
C GLU A 31 16.19 -42.22 -63.30
N GLU A 32 16.82 -43.37 -63.04
CA GLU A 32 16.24 -44.39 -62.16
C GLU A 32 16.17 -43.90 -60.70
N ILE A 33 17.18 -43.17 -60.20
CA ILE A 33 17.12 -42.52 -58.87
C ILE A 33 15.91 -41.57 -58.79
N ILE A 34 15.72 -40.70 -59.78
CA ILE A 34 14.59 -39.76 -59.81
C ILE A 34 13.26 -40.51 -59.83
N LYS A 35 13.17 -41.60 -60.60
CA LYS A 35 11.97 -42.44 -60.68
C LYS A 35 11.66 -43.10 -59.34
N ILE A 36 12.65 -43.65 -58.64
CA ILE A 36 12.49 -44.22 -57.30
C ILE A 36 12.03 -43.15 -56.31
N LEU A 37 12.63 -41.95 -56.32
CA LEU A 37 12.23 -40.85 -55.44
C LEU A 37 10.80 -40.37 -55.71
N LYS A 38 10.38 -40.31 -56.98
CA LYS A 38 8.99 -39.98 -57.35
C LYS A 38 8.02 -41.03 -56.83
N GLN A 39 8.31 -42.31 -57.01
CA GLN A 39 7.49 -43.41 -56.49
C GLN A 39 7.36 -43.35 -54.97
N LEU A 40 8.47 -43.11 -54.25
CA LEU A 40 8.45 -42.94 -52.80
C LEU A 40 7.63 -41.71 -52.38
N THR A 41 7.77 -40.60 -53.10
CA THR A 41 7.01 -39.38 -52.83
C THR A 41 5.51 -39.61 -53.03
N ASP A 42 5.12 -40.30 -54.09
CA ASP A 42 3.72 -40.61 -54.38
C ASP A 42 3.13 -41.63 -53.41
N ALA A 43 3.94 -42.54 -52.85
CA ALA A 43 3.53 -43.41 -51.75
C ALA A 43 3.27 -42.64 -50.44
N ILE A 44 4.03 -41.58 -50.17
CA ILE A 44 3.86 -40.73 -48.97
C ILE A 44 2.74 -39.68 -49.17
N ARG A 45 2.50 -39.22 -50.40
CA ARG A 45 1.58 -38.13 -50.75
C ARG A 45 0.18 -38.25 -50.12
N PRO A 46 -0.49 -39.42 -50.06
CA PRO A 46 -1.81 -39.53 -49.44
C PRO A 46 -1.82 -39.17 -47.95
N PHE A 47 -0.70 -39.41 -47.25
CA PHE A 47 -0.54 -39.14 -45.82
C PHE A 47 -0.17 -37.69 -45.52
N LYS A 48 -0.13 -36.80 -46.52
CA LYS A 48 0.25 -35.39 -46.33
C LYS A 48 -0.58 -34.71 -45.23
N GLU A 49 -1.90 -34.90 -45.25
CA GLU A 49 -2.78 -34.27 -44.25
C GLU A 49 -2.58 -34.88 -42.86
N ASP A 50 -2.40 -36.20 -42.75
CA ASP A 50 -2.09 -36.86 -41.47
C ASP A 50 -0.75 -36.39 -40.89
N LEU A 51 0.29 -36.28 -41.72
CA LEU A 51 1.60 -35.78 -41.31
C LEU A 51 1.52 -34.33 -40.81
N LYS A 52 0.67 -33.50 -41.43
CA LYS A 52 0.43 -32.14 -40.97
C LYS A 52 -0.25 -32.13 -39.61
N VAL A 53 -1.27 -32.97 -39.40
CA VAL A 53 -1.93 -33.11 -38.09
C VAL A 53 -0.94 -33.60 -37.02
N TYR A 54 -0.06 -34.56 -37.35
CA TYR A 54 0.98 -35.01 -36.42
C TYR A 54 2.01 -33.92 -36.13
N GLN A 55 2.40 -33.13 -37.12
CA GLN A 55 3.30 -31.99 -36.92
C GLN A 55 2.68 -30.95 -35.98
N ASP A 56 1.41 -30.59 -36.19
CA ASP A 56 0.70 -29.64 -35.34
C ASP A 56 0.59 -30.17 -33.90
N PHE A 57 0.22 -31.45 -33.72
CA PHE A 57 0.15 -32.09 -32.41
C PHE A 57 1.50 -32.16 -31.68
N LEU A 58 2.58 -32.54 -32.39
CA LEU A 58 3.93 -32.57 -31.82
C LEU A 58 4.42 -31.17 -31.45
N THR A 59 4.09 -30.16 -32.26
CA THR A 59 4.42 -28.76 -31.98
C THR A 59 3.72 -28.27 -30.72
N ASP A 60 2.43 -28.56 -30.56
CA ASP A 60 1.68 -28.20 -29.35
C ASP A 60 2.27 -28.87 -28.10
N LEU A 61 2.60 -30.16 -28.19
CA LEU A 61 3.22 -30.91 -27.09
C LEU A 61 4.59 -30.33 -26.72
N ASP A 62 5.44 -30.04 -27.71
CA ASP A 62 6.78 -29.47 -27.48
C ASP A 62 6.70 -28.07 -26.87
N VAL A 63 5.79 -27.21 -27.36
CA VAL A 63 5.59 -25.86 -26.81
C VAL A 63 5.10 -25.92 -25.35
N ILE A 64 4.15 -26.81 -25.02
CA ILE A 64 3.68 -27.00 -23.65
C ILE A 64 4.79 -27.55 -22.75
N GLY A 65 5.53 -28.56 -23.24
CA GLY A 65 6.66 -29.15 -22.53
C GLY A 65 7.76 -28.12 -22.24
N ALA A 66 8.15 -27.32 -23.24
CA ALA A 66 9.12 -26.25 -23.11
C ALA A 66 8.68 -25.20 -22.08
N LYS A 67 7.41 -24.78 -22.10
CA LYS A 67 6.85 -23.83 -21.12
C LYS A 67 6.88 -24.39 -19.69
N ALA A 68 6.56 -25.68 -19.51
CA ALA A 68 6.61 -26.34 -18.21
C ALA A 68 8.05 -26.47 -17.67
N LEU A 69 9.00 -26.86 -18.52
CA LEU A 69 10.43 -26.93 -18.18
C LEU A 69 10.98 -25.54 -17.83
N TYR A 70 10.62 -24.52 -18.61
CA TYR A 70 11.00 -23.14 -18.32
C TYR A 70 10.42 -22.68 -16.99
N ALA A 71 9.14 -22.94 -16.72
CA ALA A 71 8.50 -22.59 -15.45
C ALA A 71 9.23 -23.22 -14.25
N LYS A 72 9.61 -24.50 -14.36
CA LYS A 72 10.42 -25.18 -13.33
C LYS A 72 11.79 -24.52 -13.14
N SER A 73 12.43 -24.05 -14.21
CA SER A 73 13.77 -23.43 -14.13
C SER A 73 13.81 -22.12 -13.33
N ILE A 74 12.70 -21.36 -13.33
CA ILE A 74 12.54 -20.05 -12.68
C ILE A 74 11.62 -20.09 -11.44
N ASN A 75 11.20 -21.28 -10.98
CA ASN A 75 10.21 -21.45 -9.91
C ASN A 75 8.92 -20.64 -10.13
N ALA A 76 8.41 -20.70 -11.36
CA ALA A 76 7.20 -19.98 -11.74
C ALA A 76 5.92 -20.73 -11.35
N VAL A 77 4.88 -19.95 -11.06
CA VAL A 77 3.55 -20.42 -10.68
C VAL A 77 2.46 -19.76 -11.55
N LEU A 78 1.28 -20.37 -11.57
CA LEU A 78 0.09 -19.77 -12.17
C LEU A 78 -0.55 -18.82 -11.13
N PRO A 79 -0.51 -17.49 -11.32
CA PRO A 79 -1.25 -16.59 -10.45
C PRO A 79 -2.76 -16.79 -10.61
N LYS A 80 -3.54 -16.35 -9.62
CA LYS A 80 -4.99 -16.35 -9.72
C LYS A 80 -5.46 -15.34 -10.76
N ILE A 81 -6.07 -15.82 -11.84
CA ILE A 81 -6.66 -14.96 -12.87
C ILE A 81 -8.00 -14.41 -12.37
N VAL A 82 -8.13 -13.09 -12.32
CA VAL A 82 -9.32 -12.40 -11.83
C VAL A 82 -10.00 -11.61 -12.95
N ASN A 83 -11.33 -11.50 -12.90
CA ASN A 83 -12.12 -10.72 -13.86
C ASN A 83 -12.21 -9.23 -13.47
N GLU A 84 -11.87 -8.90 -12.23
CA GLU A 84 -11.74 -7.52 -11.79
C GLU A 84 -10.41 -6.95 -12.27
N LYS A 85 -10.40 -5.67 -12.69
CA LYS A 85 -9.19 -4.97 -13.17
C LYS A 85 -8.22 -4.74 -12.02
N LYS A 86 -7.50 -5.79 -11.68
CA LYS A 86 -6.58 -5.84 -10.56
C LYS A 86 -5.37 -6.68 -10.93
N ILE A 87 -4.20 -6.08 -10.80
CA ILE A 87 -2.93 -6.78 -10.78
C ILE A 87 -2.43 -6.73 -9.33
N TYR A 88 -2.07 -7.88 -8.80
CA TYR A 88 -1.36 -7.99 -7.54
C TYR A 88 -0.23 -9.00 -7.73
N TYR A 89 0.95 -8.50 -8.08
CA TYR A 89 2.15 -9.32 -8.18
C TYR A 89 2.92 -9.22 -6.88
N ARG A 90 2.87 -10.28 -6.07
CA ARG A 90 3.60 -10.37 -4.81
C ARG A 90 4.92 -11.10 -5.03
N ASP A 91 5.98 -10.54 -4.46
CA ASP A 91 7.35 -11.04 -4.57
C ASP A 91 7.74 -11.43 -6.00
N ALA A 92 7.47 -10.52 -6.93
CA ALA A 92 7.68 -10.73 -8.35
C ALA A 92 9.15 -10.54 -8.74
N PHE A 93 9.69 -11.52 -9.46
CA PHE A 93 11.05 -11.46 -10.00
C PHE A 93 11.04 -11.12 -11.49
N HIS A 94 12.06 -10.40 -11.94
CA HIS A 94 12.28 -10.21 -13.37
C HIS A 94 12.90 -11.51 -13.96
N PRO A 95 12.23 -12.23 -14.89
CA PRO A 95 12.67 -13.53 -15.38
C PRO A 95 14.10 -13.56 -15.94
N LEU A 96 14.43 -12.64 -16.85
CA LEU A 96 15.76 -12.57 -17.46
C LEU A 96 16.86 -12.21 -16.44
N LEU A 97 16.56 -11.32 -15.49
CA LEU A 97 17.49 -10.95 -14.43
C LEU A 97 17.73 -12.14 -13.49
N LEU A 98 16.67 -12.89 -13.16
CA LEU A 98 16.73 -14.10 -12.36
C LEU A 98 17.65 -15.14 -13.01
N GLU A 99 17.50 -15.36 -14.32
CA GLU A 99 18.36 -16.30 -15.05
C GLU A 99 19.82 -15.85 -15.11
N SER A 100 20.08 -14.58 -15.44
CA SER A 100 21.43 -14.03 -15.50
C SER A 100 22.13 -14.05 -14.14
N HIS A 101 21.45 -13.64 -13.08
CA HIS A 101 22.01 -13.60 -11.73
C HIS A 101 22.21 -15.00 -11.14
N LYS A 102 21.38 -15.98 -11.53
CA LYS A 102 21.56 -17.39 -11.16
C LYS A 102 22.86 -17.96 -11.75
N LYS A 103 23.27 -17.53 -12.95
CA LYS A 103 24.57 -17.90 -13.54
C LYS A 103 25.75 -17.27 -12.78
N ASP A 104 25.57 -16.04 -12.29
CA ASP A 104 26.59 -15.27 -11.57
C ASP A 104 26.59 -15.46 -10.03
N ASN A 105 25.71 -16.30 -9.47
CA ASN A 105 25.45 -16.41 -8.02
C ASN A 105 25.14 -15.07 -7.32
N LYS A 106 24.46 -14.16 -8.01
CA LYS A 106 24.03 -12.86 -7.44
C LYS A 106 22.59 -12.95 -6.92
N PRO A 107 22.26 -12.30 -5.80
CA PRO A 107 20.87 -12.22 -5.35
C PRO A 107 20.05 -11.32 -6.29
N VAL A 108 18.76 -11.62 -6.42
CA VAL A 108 17.76 -10.75 -7.08
C VAL A 108 16.72 -10.35 -6.05
N ILE A 109 16.39 -9.06 -5.99
CA ILE A 109 15.44 -8.53 -5.03
C ILE A 109 14.04 -8.53 -5.67
N PRO A 110 13.05 -9.25 -5.10
CA PRO A 110 11.70 -9.28 -5.64
C PRO A 110 10.96 -7.95 -5.38
N GLN A 111 9.99 -7.64 -6.25
CA GLN A 111 9.11 -6.47 -6.11
C GLN A 111 7.67 -6.89 -5.85
N THR A 112 6.98 -6.17 -4.98
CA THR A 112 5.53 -6.30 -4.84
C THR A 112 4.85 -5.09 -5.45
N ILE A 113 3.94 -5.33 -6.39
CA ILE A 113 3.27 -4.28 -7.17
C ILE A 113 1.78 -4.57 -7.19
N THR A 114 0.98 -3.53 -6.96
CA THR A 114 -0.48 -3.63 -6.97
C THR A 114 -1.03 -2.55 -7.89
N LEU A 115 -1.88 -2.92 -8.84
CA LEU A 115 -2.71 -2.01 -9.63
C LEU A 115 -4.17 -2.39 -9.37
N ASP A 116 -4.98 -1.44 -8.93
CA ASP A 116 -6.41 -1.63 -8.69
C ASP A 116 -7.17 -0.33 -8.97
N LYS A 117 -8.48 -0.29 -8.73
CA LYS A 117 -9.30 0.91 -8.99
C LYS A 117 -8.83 2.16 -8.24
N LYS A 118 -8.24 2.03 -7.05
CA LYS A 118 -7.69 3.13 -6.24
C LYS A 118 -6.26 3.48 -6.63
N GLN A 119 -5.56 2.59 -7.31
CA GLN A 119 -4.19 2.80 -7.80
C GLN A 119 -4.12 2.38 -9.28
N GLN A 120 -4.88 3.10 -10.10
CA GLN A 120 -4.98 2.85 -11.55
C GLN A 120 -3.65 3.17 -12.24
N ILE A 121 -3.00 4.27 -11.83
CA ILE A 121 -1.73 4.73 -12.39
C ILE A 121 -0.69 4.86 -11.27
N ILE A 122 0.49 4.29 -11.48
CA ILE A 122 1.63 4.44 -10.56
C ILE A 122 2.71 5.30 -11.20
N ALA A 123 3.08 6.40 -10.53
CA ALA A 123 4.23 7.22 -10.90
C ALA A 123 5.46 6.85 -10.06
N ILE A 124 6.39 6.12 -10.67
CA ILE A 124 7.66 5.74 -10.04
C ILE A 124 8.66 6.89 -10.21
N SER A 125 9.17 7.38 -9.09
CA SER A 125 10.17 8.44 -9.04
C SER A 125 11.40 8.03 -8.21
N GLY A 126 12.51 8.74 -8.41
CA GLY A 126 13.79 8.49 -7.75
C GLY A 126 14.98 8.46 -8.71
N PRO A 127 16.20 8.19 -8.22
CA PRO A 127 17.42 8.18 -9.04
C PRO A 127 17.40 7.13 -10.16
N ASN A 128 18.14 7.35 -11.25
CA ASN A 128 18.22 6.43 -12.40
C ASN A 128 18.78 5.05 -12.03
N ALA A 129 19.78 5.02 -11.14
CA ALA A 129 20.36 3.78 -10.63
C ALA A 129 19.43 2.99 -9.67
N GLY A 130 18.20 3.45 -9.42
CA GLY A 130 17.30 2.85 -8.43
C GLY A 130 16.53 1.62 -8.89
N GLY A 131 16.57 1.27 -10.18
CA GLY A 131 15.82 0.13 -10.73
C GLY A 131 14.38 0.45 -11.17
N LYS A 132 14.05 1.73 -11.43
CA LYS A 132 12.71 2.16 -11.91
C LYS A 132 12.32 1.44 -13.21
N SER A 133 13.19 1.51 -14.22
CA SER A 133 12.97 0.88 -15.53
C SER A 133 12.88 -0.64 -15.45
N ILE A 134 13.67 -1.28 -14.57
CA ILE A 134 13.62 -2.73 -14.35
C ILE A 134 12.27 -3.13 -13.74
N THR A 135 11.78 -2.37 -12.77
CA THR A 135 10.47 -2.59 -12.14
C THR A 135 9.35 -2.51 -13.18
N LEU A 136 9.37 -1.46 -14.01
CA LEU A 136 8.41 -1.27 -15.09
C LEU A 136 8.48 -2.40 -16.15
N LYS A 137 9.68 -2.77 -16.59
CA LYS A 137 9.90 -3.90 -17.52
C LYS A 137 9.43 -5.23 -16.92
N SER A 138 9.60 -5.44 -15.61
CA SER A 138 9.16 -6.64 -14.92
C SER A 138 7.65 -6.80 -15.02
N VAL A 139 6.87 -5.75 -14.72
CA VAL A 139 5.40 -5.82 -14.81
C VAL A 139 4.94 -6.10 -16.24
N GLY A 140 5.51 -5.41 -17.22
CA GLY A 140 5.15 -5.62 -18.63
C GLY A 140 5.48 -7.02 -19.12
N LEU A 141 6.68 -7.51 -18.82
CA LEU A 141 7.11 -8.84 -19.23
C LEU A 141 6.26 -9.93 -18.56
N LEU A 142 5.99 -9.82 -17.27
CA LEU A 142 5.12 -10.76 -16.55
C LEU A 142 3.69 -10.77 -17.14
N GLN A 143 3.16 -9.61 -17.52
CA GLN A 143 1.85 -9.53 -18.15
C GLN A 143 1.80 -10.22 -19.51
N VAL A 144 2.82 -9.98 -20.36
CA VAL A 144 2.92 -10.61 -21.68
C VAL A 144 3.13 -12.12 -21.56
N MET A 145 3.95 -12.56 -20.59
CA MET A 145 4.16 -13.97 -20.30
C MET A 145 2.85 -14.67 -19.94
N LEU A 146 2.07 -14.10 -19.03
CA LEU A 146 0.78 -14.65 -18.64
C LEU A 146 -0.16 -14.78 -19.84
N GLN A 147 -0.27 -13.73 -20.66
CA GLN A 147 -1.11 -13.72 -21.86
C GLN A 147 -0.59 -14.62 -22.99
N SER A 148 0.67 -15.06 -22.90
CA SER A 148 1.28 -16.07 -23.78
C SER A 148 1.24 -17.49 -23.18
N ALA A 149 0.48 -17.70 -22.09
CA ALA A 149 0.39 -18.95 -21.33
C ALA A 149 1.72 -19.44 -20.76
N ILE A 150 2.61 -18.51 -20.38
CA ILE A 150 3.88 -18.79 -19.69
C ILE A 150 3.69 -18.45 -18.20
N LEU A 151 4.05 -19.37 -17.31
CA LEU A 151 3.93 -19.18 -15.86
C LEU A 151 4.90 -18.11 -15.34
N LEU A 152 4.56 -17.50 -14.19
CA LEU A 152 5.24 -16.31 -13.67
C LEU A 152 6.08 -16.61 -12.42
N PRO A 153 7.32 -16.08 -12.29
CA PRO A 153 8.11 -16.15 -11.07
C PRO A 153 7.61 -15.15 -10.02
N VAL A 154 6.45 -15.45 -9.44
CA VAL A 154 5.74 -14.66 -8.43
C VAL A 154 5.29 -15.56 -7.29
N HIS A 155 4.84 -14.97 -6.18
CA HIS A 155 4.21 -15.73 -5.11
C HIS A 155 2.82 -16.25 -5.51
N GLU A 156 2.40 -17.43 -5.04
CA GLU A 156 1.12 -18.09 -5.37
C GLU A 156 -0.13 -17.25 -5.06
N SER A 157 -0.05 -16.37 -4.06
CA SER A 157 -1.11 -15.44 -3.70
C SER A 157 -1.27 -14.26 -4.66
N SER A 158 -0.50 -14.23 -5.75
CA SER A 158 -0.57 -13.17 -6.75
C SER A 158 -1.87 -13.27 -7.55
N GLU A 159 -2.43 -12.12 -7.93
CA GLU A 159 -3.62 -12.01 -8.76
C GLU A 159 -3.28 -11.27 -10.05
N ALA A 160 -3.86 -11.69 -11.16
CA ALA A 160 -3.60 -11.11 -12.46
C ALA A 160 -4.88 -10.90 -13.27
N TYR A 161 -4.93 -9.81 -14.02
CA TYR A 161 -6.03 -9.47 -14.92
C TYR A 161 -5.53 -9.49 -16.37
N ILE A 162 -6.38 -9.91 -17.31
CA ILE A 162 -6.04 -9.98 -18.75
C ILE A 162 -6.42 -8.65 -19.42
N PHE A 163 -5.41 -7.93 -19.93
CA PHE A 163 -5.62 -6.69 -20.67
C PHE A 163 -5.80 -6.98 -22.17
N GLU A 164 -6.65 -6.19 -22.82
CA GLU A 164 -6.83 -6.29 -24.28
C GLU A 164 -5.59 -5.77 -25.02
N ARG A 165 -4.93 -4.75 -24.43
CA ARG A 165 -3.78 -4.08 -25.04
C ARG A 165 -2.73 -3.76 -24.00
N ILE A 166 -1.47 -3.92 -24.39
CA ILE A 166 -0.30 -3.52 -23.62
C ILE A 166 0.48 -2.52 -24.48
N LEU A 167 0.60 -1.28 -24.03
CA LEU A 167 1.30 -0.21 -24.74
C LEU A 167 2.60 0.12 -24.00
N THR A 168 3.72 0.19 -24.72
CA THR A 168 5.03 0.43 -24.11
C THR A 168 5.80 1.53 -24.82
N ASP A 169 6.34 2.49 -24.07
CA ASP A 169 7.35 3.45 -24.52
C ASP A 169 8.55 3.32 -23.59
N ILE A 170 9.44 2.36 -23.90
CA ILE A 170 10.55 1.96 -23.05
C ILE A 170 11.84 1.91 -23.89
N GLY A 171 12.90 2.57 -23.44
CA GLY A 171 14.24 2.53 -24.03
C GLY A 171 14.58 3.70 -24.94
N ASP A 172 15.87 3.81 -25.29
CA ASP A 172 16.38 4.75 -26.27
C ASP A 172 16.17 4.18 -27.68
N ASN A 173 15.08 4.57 -28.34
CA ASN A 173 14.83 4.23 -29.74
C ASN A 173 15.66 5.11 -30.70
N GLN A 174 16.96 5.25 -30.41
CA GLN A 174 17.92 5.96 -31.25
C GLN A 174 18.38 5.06 -32.40
N SER A 175 17.50 4.80 -33.37
CA SER A 175 17.93 4.22 -34.64
C SER A 175 18.42 5.34 -35.56
N ILE A 176 19.69 5.30 -35.94
CA ILE A 176 20.29 6.16 -37.00
C ILE A 176 19.45 6.11 -38.29
N GLU A 177 18.76 5.00 -38.54
CA GLU A 177 17.89 4.76 -39.70
C GLU A 177 16.66 5.68 -39.79
N ASN A 178 16.16 6.22 -38.69
CA ASN A 178 14.88 6.95 -38.70
C ASN A 178 14.99 8.46 -38.97
N GLN A 179 16.19 9.05 -39.11
CA GLN A 179 16.44 10.50 -39.35
C GLN A 179 15.68 11.51 -38.44
N LEU A 180 14.88 11.04 -37.48
CA LEU A 180 14.04 11.83 -36.58
C LEU A 180 14.76 12.03 -35.26
N SER A 181 14.64 13.24 -34.70
CA SER A 181 15.07 13.51 -33.33
C SER A 181 14.34 12.60 -32.34
N THR A 182 15.03 12.17 -31.27
CA THR A 182 14.50 11.30 -30.20
C THR A 182 13.13 11.75 -29.70
N TYR A 183 12.92 13.07 -29.59
CA TYR A 183 11.66 13.67 -29.17
C TYR A 183 10.50 13.45 -30.14
N SER A 184 10.73 13.61 -31.45
CA SER A 184 9.69 13.47 -32.47
C SER A 184 9.15 12.03 -32.54
N TYR A 185 10.05 11.05 -32.37
CA TYR A 185 9.67 9.65 -32.25
C TYR A 185 8.78 9.40 -31.03
N ARG A 186 9.16 9.92 -29.86
CA ARG A 186 8.35 9.80 -28.64
C ARG A 186 6.98 10.45 -28.79
N LEU A 187 6.88 11.62 -29.43
CA LEU A 187 5.59 12.25 -29.73
C LEU A 187 4.74 11.42 -30.69
N LYS A 188 5.34 10.80 -31.71
CA LYS A 188 4.64 9.88 -32.62
C LYS A 188 4.09 8.68 -31.87
N ASN A 189 4.85 8.12 -30.92
CA ASN A 189 4.39 7.06 -30.03
C ASN A 189 3.27 7.53 -29.12
N MET A 190 3.39 8.70 -28.48
CA MET A 190 2.33 9.25 -27.62
C MET A 190 1.03 9.51 -28.39
N ARG A 191 1.12 9.96 -29.65
CA ARG A 191 -0.04 10.05 -30.53
C ARG A 191 -0.72 8.69 -30.74
N ASN A 192 0.04 7.61 -30.88
CA ASN A 192 -0.52 6.26 -30.98
C ASN A 192 -1.16 5.83 -29.65
N PHE A 193 -0.54 6.15 -28.50
CA PHE A 193 -1.12 5.91 -27.19
C PHE A 193 -2.47 6.61 -27.05
N LEU A 194 -2.55 7.92 -27.33
CA LEU A 194 -3.80 8.68 -27.24
C LEU A 194 -4.94 8.09 -28.06
N LYS A 195 -4.64 7.52 -29.23
CA LYS A 195 -5.63 6.88 -30.13
C LYS A 195 -6.09 5.51 -29.63
N GLN A 196 -5.20 4.72 -29.05
CA GLN A 196 -5.48 3.31 -28.73
C GLN A 196 -5.82 3.06 -27.26
N CYS A 197 -5.42 3.98 -26.39
CA CYS A 197 -5.56 3.88 -24.94
C CYS A 197 -7.04 3.93 -24.54
N ASN A 198 -7.46 2.98 -23.71
CA ASN A 198 -8.81 2.85 -23.20
C ASN A 198 -8.79 2.13 -21.83
N HIS A 199 -9.96 2.00 -21.22
CA HIS A 199 -10.15 1.32 -19.94
C HIS A 199 -9.66 -0.15 -19.86
N LYS A 200 -9.37 -0.83 -20.96
CA LYS A 200 -8.84 -2.21 -21.01
C LYS A 200 -7.34 -2.27 -21.41
N THR A 201 -6.67 -1.12 -21.36
CA THR A 201 -5.26 -0.98 -21.74
C THR A 201 -4.38 -0.93 -20.50
N LEU A 202 -3.27 -1.66 -20.54
CA LEU A 202 -2.12 -1.47 -19.65
C LEU A 202 -1.05 -0.67 -20.40
N PHE A 203 -0.63 0.48 -19.89
CA PHE A 203 0.44 1.28 -20.49
C PHE A 203 1.67 1.35 -19.58
N LEU A 204 2.85 1.34 -20.19
CA LEU A 204 4.14 1.35 -19.49
C LEU A 204 5.05 2.38 -20.18
N ILE A 205 5.35 3.48 -19.48
CA ILE A 205 6.15 4.57 -20.06
C ILE A 205 7.37 4.84 -19.20
N ASP A 206 8.55 4.70 -19.79
CA ASP A 206 9.81 5.03 -19.12
C ASP A 206 10.22 6.48 -19.42
N GLU A 207 10.77 7.15 -18.41
CA GLU A 207 11.21 8.56 -18.44
C GLU A 207 10.19 9.49 -19.10
N PHE A 208 8.96 9.49 -18.60
CA PHE A 208 7.87 10.20 -19.25
C PHE A 208 8.12 11.72 -19.31
N GLY A 209 8.00 12.28 -20.52
CA GLY A 209 8.21 13.70 -20.81
C GLY A 209 9.66 14.10 -21.08
N THR A 210 10.63 13.19 -21.10
CA THR A 210 12.04 13.51 -21.39
C THR A 210 12.33 13.58 -22.90
N GLY A 211 13.39 14.30 -23.27
CA GLY A 211 13.86 14.42 -24.67
C GLY A 211 13.69 15.81 -25.31
N SER A 212 13.13 16.78 -24.59
CA SER A 212 12.99 18.18 -25.03
C SER A 212 13.16 19.13 -23.85
N ASP A 213 12.76 20.39 -24.01
CA ASP A 213 12.79 21.40 -22.97
C ASP A 213 12.02 20.91 -21.72
N PRO A 214 12.65 20.88 -20.54
CA PRO A 214 12.05 20.34 -19.33
C PRO A 214 10.68 20.96 -18.96
N GLU A 215 10.49 22.25 -19.23
CA GLU A 215 9.23 22.96 -18.94
C GLU A 215 8.10 22.53 -19.88
N LEU A 216 8.35 22.57 -21.20
CA LEU A 216 7.35 22.20 -22.21
C LEU A 216 7.06 20.69 -22.19
N GLY A 217 8.10 19.86 -22.04
CA GLY A 217 7.97 18.41 -21.96
C GLY A 217 7.21 17.97 -20.71
N GLY A 218 7.44 18.65 -19.58
CA GLY A 218 6.70 18.43 -18.34
C GLY A 218 5.20 18.72 -18.50
N ALA A 219 4.84 19.87 -19.08
CA ALA A 219 3.44 20.28 -19.28
C ALA A 219 2.69 19.35 -20.25
N LEU A 220 3.31 18.95 -21.35
CA LEU A 220 2.70 18.00 -22.29
C LEU A 220 2.48 16.62 -21.67
N ALA A 221 3.46 16.14 -20.88
CA ALA A 221 3.33 14.87 -20.18
C ALA A 221 2.17 14.89 -19.17
N GLU A 222 1.96 16.02 -18.50
CA GLU A 222 0.84 16.22 -17.57
C GLU A 222 -0.51 16.05 -18.26
N VAL A 223 -0.73 16.77 -19.37
CA VAL A 223 -1.96 16.69 -20.17
C VAL A 223 -2.20 15.27 -20.71
N PHE A 224 -1.15 14.60 -21.22
CA PHE A 224 -1.28 13.23 -21.69
C PHE A 224 -1.64 12.25 -20.57
N LEU A 225 -1.11 12.46 -19.37
CA LEU A 225 -1.41 11.61 -18.23
C LEU A 225 -2.85 11.79 -17.75
N GLU A 226 -3.33 13.02 -17.70
CA GLU A 226 -4.73 13.33 -17.40
C GLU A 226 -5.67 12.66 -18.40
N GLU A 227 -5.35 12.70 -19.69
CA GLU A 227 -6.14 12.04 -20.74
C GLU A 227 -6.16 10.51 -20.56
N PHE A 228 -5.02 9.89 -20.21
CA PHE A 228 -4.96 8.45 -19.91
C PHE A 228 -5.76 8.10 -18.65
N TYR A 229 -5.70 8.96 -17.63
CA TYR A 229 -6.46 8.83 -16.40
C TYR A 229 -7.97 8.88 -16.68
N GLN A 230 -8.44 9.88 -17.43
CA GLN A 230 -9.85 10.05 -17.81
C GLN A 230 -10.38 8.88 -18.65
N LYS A 231 -9.54 8.29 -19.51
CA LYS A 231 -9.86 7.08 -20.28
C LYS A 231 -9.97 5.80 -19.44
N GLY A 232 -9.63 5.87 -18.15
CA GLY A 232 -9.68 4.74 -17.22
C GLY A 232 -8.61 3.67 -17.48
N ALA A 233 -7.52 4.03 -18.16
CA ALA A 233 -6.44 3.12 -18.51
C ALA A 233 -5.49 2.89 -17.34
N TYR A 234 -4.98 1.67 -17.22
CA TYR A 234 -4.08 1.30 -16.13
C TYR A 234 -2.64 1.45 -16.58
N GLY A 235 -1.74 1.87 -15.71
CA GLY A 235 -0.36 2.00 -16.14
C GLY A 235 0.67 2.32 -15.08
N ILE A 236 1.92 2.18 -15.48
CA ILE A 236 3.09 2.51 -14.67
C ILE A 236 3.95 3.46 -15.49
N ILE A 237 4.30 4.60 -14.91
CA ILE A 237 5.20 5.56 -15.51
C ILE A 237 6.43 5.73 -14.63
N THR A 238 7.59 6.02 -15.23
CA THR A 238 8.73 6.55 -14.48
C THR A 238 8.93 8.01 -14.85
N THR A 239 9.24 8.86 -13.86
CA THR A 239 9.46 10.29 -14.13
C THR A 239 10.45 10.96 -13.20
N HIS A 240 11.05 12.02 -13.74
CA HIS A 240 11.93 12.95 -13.04
C HIS A 240 11.28 14.32 -12.80
N TYR A 241 10.12 14.57 -13.40
CA TYR A 241 9.47 15.87 -13.32
C TYR A 241 8.69 16.03 -12.02
N ALA A 242 8.76 17.23 -11.45
CA ALA A 242 8.09 17.54 -10.19
C ALA A 242 6.57 17.70 -10.35
N ASN A 243 6.11 18.32 -11.45
CA ASN A 243 4.69 18.50 -11.74
C ASN A 243 3.95 17.16 -11.82
N LEU A 244 4.52 16.13 -12.44
CA LEU A 244 3.92 14.80 -12.49
C LEU A 244 3.83 14.12 -11.12
N LYS A 245 4.76 14.41 -10.19
CA LYS A 245 4.66 13.94 -8.81
C LYS A 245 3.52 14.63 -8.06
N VAL A 246 3.32 15.92 -8.33
CA VAL A 246 2.21 16.70 -7.75
C VAL A 246 0.88 16.20 -8.30
N LEU A 247 0.77 16.02 -9.62
CA LEU A 247 -0.42 15.46 -10.26
C LEU A 247 -0.80 14.08 -9.68
N ALA A 248 0.19 13.24 -9.42
CA ALA A 248 0.00 11.94 -8.78
C ALA A 248 -0.50 12.00 -7.32
N ASP A 249 -0.29 13.13 -6.63
CA ASP A 249 -0.83 13.37 -5.29
C ASP A 249 -2.21 14.05 -5.34
N GLU A 250 -2.57 14.73 -6.44
CA GLU A 250 -3.85 15.41 -6.63
C GLU A 250 -4.97 14.48 -7.14
N LEU A 251 -4.62 13.47 -7.96
CA LEU A 251 -5.58 12.53 -8.54
C LEU A 251 -5.82 11.32 -7.63
N ASP A 252 -7.09 11.07 -7.26
CA ASP A 252 -7.48 10.02 -6.31
C ASP A 252 -7.01 8.60 -6.67
N ASN A 253 -7.07 8.24 -7.97
CA ASN A 253 -6.71 6.89 -8.44
C ASN A 253 -5.28 6.82 -8.98
N MET A 254 -4.46 7.82 -8.69
CA MET A 254 -3.04 7.84 -9.05
C MET A 254 -2.20 7.80 -7.78
N VAL A 255 -1.08 7.08 -7.82
CA VAL A 255 -0.23 6.90 -6.63
C VAL A 255 1.24 7.09 -6.99
N ASN A 256 1.92 7.91 -6.20
CA ASN A 256 3.37 8.04 -6.24
C ASN A 256 4.06 6.78 -5.68
N ALA A 257 5.14 6.34 -6.30
CA ALA A 257 6.01 5.30 -5.76
C ALA A 257 7.48 5.72 -5.84
N ASN A 258 8.30 5.20 -4.93
CA ASN A 258 9.73 5.47 -4.92
C ASN A 258 10.56 4.19 -4.81
N MET A 259 11.74 4.25 -5.43
CA MET A 259 12.77 3.22 -5.21
C MET A 259 13.60 3.63 -4.00
N GLN A 260 13.71 2.74 -3.01
CA GLN A 260 14.47 3.01 -1.79
C GLN A 260 15.98 3.03 -2.02
N PHE A 261 16.65 3.97 -1.35
CA PHE A 261 18.10 4.10 -1.27
C PHE A 261 18.53 4.08 0.19
N ASP A 262 19.68 3.48 0.46
CA ASP A 262 20.33 3.61 1.75
C ASP A 262 20.84 5.05 1.90
N THR A 263 20.41 5.73 2.97
CA THR A 263 20.77 7.12 3.26
C THR A 263 22.22 7.32 3.69
N ARG A 264 22.92 6.25 4.07
CA ARG A 264 24.33 6.29 4.51
C ARG A 264 25.29 5.93 3.38
N THR A 265 25.01 4.85 2.65
CA THR A 265 25.89 4.32 1.59
C THR A 265 25.50 4.81 0.20
N TYR A 266 24.32 5.43 0.05
CA TYR A 266 23.70 5.80 -1.21
C TYR A 266 23.55 4.63 -2.18
N GLU A 267 23.40 3.41 -1.65
CA GLU A 267 23.18 2.21 -2.43
C GLU A 267 21.70 2.01 -2.76
N PRO A 268 21.37 1.62 -3.99
CA PRO A 268 20.01 1.26 -4.33
C PRO A 268 19.64 -0.01 -3.57
N MET A 269 18.55 0.04 -2.79
CA MET A 269 18.02 -1.14 -2.11
C MET A 269 17.15 -1.98 -3.05
N PHE A 270 16.91 -1.49 -4.28
CA PHE A 270 16.00 -2.04 -5.27
C PHE A 270 14.68 -2.49 -4.62
N LYS A 271 14.06 -1.61 -3.83
CA LYS A 271 12.77 -1.89 -3.19
C LYS A 271 11.80 -0.78 -3.52
N LEU A 272 10.70 -1.12 -4.17
CA LEU A 272 9.61 -0.20 -4.47
C LEU A 272 8.78 0.04 -3.21
N VAL A 273 8.54 1.30 -2.86
CA VAL A 273 7.57 1.70 -1.83
C VAL A 273 6.50 2.57 -2.47
N ILE A 274 5.26 2.12 -2.35
CA ILE A 274 4.07 2.77 -2.88
C ILE A 274 3.57 3.84 -1.89
N GLY A 275 3.04 4.94 -2.41
CA GLY A 275 2.46 6.07 -1.67
C GLY A 275 3.43 7.23 -1.40
N GLN A 276 4.68 7.17 -1.86
CA GLN A 276 5.69 8.19 -1.60
C GLN A 276 6.49 8.50 -2.86
N ALA A 277 6.62 9.78 -3.21
CA ALA A 277 7.52 10.19 -4.29
C ALA A 277 9.00 10.07 -3.86
N GLY A 278 9.89 9.83 -4.80
CA GLY A 278 11.33 9.76 -4.58
C GLY A 278 12.00 11.13 -4.72
N SER A 279 12.96 11.41 -3.85
CA SER A 279 13.89 12.53 -4.01
C SER A 279 15.01 12.20 -5.00
N SER A 280 15.52 13.22 -5.68
CA SER A 280 16.67 13.10 -6.58
C SER A 280 17.98 13.12 -5.78
N PHE A 281 18.72 12.01 -5.77
CA PHE A 281 20.04 11.90 -5.12
C PHE A 281 21.20 12.16 -6.10
N THR A 282 20.99 13.04 -7.09
CA THR A 282 21.91 13.22 -8.22
C THR A 282 23.32 13.63 -7.77
N PHE A 283 23.43 14.49 -6.77
CA PHE A 283 24.73 14.97 -6.29
C PHE A 283 25.46 13.94 -5.42
N GLU A 284 24.72 13.20 -4.61
CA GLU A 284 25.25 12.17 -3.73
C GLU A 284 25.76 10.97 -4.55
N VAL A 285 25.00 10.59 -5.60
CA VAL A 285 25.43 9.60 -6.60
C VAL A 285 26.65 10.10 -7.38
N ALA A 286 26.68 11.36 -7.81
CA ALA A 286 27.85 11.95 -8.46
C ALA A 286 29.11 11.88 -7.59
N GLN A 287 28.98 12.18 -6.29
CA GLN A 287 30.09 12.08 -5.34
C GLN A 287 30.61 10.66 -5.22
N LYS A 288 29.72 9.67 -5.15
CA LYS A 288 30.09 8.25 -5.09
C LYS A 288 30.78 7.78 -6.37
N ASN A 289 30.40 8.32 -7.53
CA ASN A 289 31.06 8.04 -8.82
C ASN A 289 32.40 8.79 -9.00
N GLY A 290 32.97 9.33 -7.92
CA GLY A 290 34.31 9.91 -7.93
C GLY A 290 34.37 11.38 -8.34
N ILE A 291 33.24 12.07 -8.50
CA ILE A 291 33.26 13.50 -8.83
C ILE A 291 33.70 14.30 -7.60
N PRO A 292 34.74 15.16 -7.71
CA PRO A 292 35.24 15.94 -6.58
C PRO A 292 34.18 16.80 -5.92
N PHE A 293 34.21 16.84 -4.59
CA PHE A 293 33.27 17.61 -3.76
C PHE A 293 33.26 19.12 -4.10
N SER A 294 34.38 19.66 -4.57
CA SER A 294 34.49 21.05 -5.01
C SER A 294 33.63 21.36 -6.24
N LEU A 295 33.58 20.46 -7.22
CA LEU A 295 32.72 20.59 -8.42
C LEU A 295 31.25 20.40 -8.07
N ILE A 296 30.94 19.45 -7.19
CA ILE A 296 29.57 19.23 -6.70
C ILE A 296 29.03 20.47 -5.99
N ASN A 297 29.83 21.11 -5.13
CA ASN A 297 29.41 22.33 -4.45
C ASN A 297 29.25 23.51 -5.43
N LYS A 298 30.10 23.62 -6.45
CA LYS A 298 29.89 24.60 -7.53
C LYS A 298 28.57 24.34 -8.26
N ALA A 299 28.25 23.08 -8.58
CA ALA A 299 27.00 22.71 -9.22
C ALA A 299 25.78 22.97 -8.32
N LYS A 300 25.83 22.61 -7.02
CA LYS A 300 24.78 22.91 -6.03
C LYS A 300 24.47 24.41 -5.91
N LYS A 301 25.47 25.28 -6.12
CA LYS A 301 25.29 26.74 -6.15
C LYS A 301 24.66 27.26 -7.45
N LYS A 302 24.83 26.55 -8.57
CA LYS A 302 24.27 26.92 -9.89
C LYS A 302 22.82 26.47 -10.07
N VAL A 303 22.40 25.39 -9.42
CA VAL A 303 20.99 24.95 -9.47
C VAL A 303 20.12 25.96 -8.74
N GLU A 304 19.03 26.37 -9.39
CA GLU A 304 18.07 27.34 -8.88
C GLU A 304 17.60 27.00 -7.46
N ARG A 305 17.56 28.03 -6.61
CA ARG A 305 17.10 27.91 -5.22
C ARG A 305 15.67 27.37 -5.13
N GLU A 306 14.85 27.59 -6.15
CA GLU A 306 13.45 27.21 -6.21
C GLU A 306 13.25 25.70 -6.40
N LYS A 307 13.97 25.07 -7.34
CA LYS A 307 13.97 23.61 -7.52
C LYS A 307 14.47 22.86 -6.28
N ILE A 308 15.54 23.35 -5.67
CA ILE A 308 16.08 22.79 -4.41
C ILE A 308 15.07 22.97 -3.25
N ARG A 309 14.33 24.09 -3.22
CA ARG A 309 13.29 24.33 -2.21
C ARG A 309 12.11 23.38 -2.40
N LEU A 310 11.63 23.19 -3.62
CA LEU A 310 10.56 22.23 -3.93
C LEU A 310 10.92 20.81 -3.48
N ASP A 311 12.08 20.29 -3.88
CA ASP A 311 12.52 18.96 -3.46
C ASP A 311 12.67 18.84 -1.92
N LYS A 312 13.16 19.90 -1.25
CA LYS A 312 13.24 19.95 0.23
C LYS A 312 11.88 20.01 0.90
N THR A 313 10.92 20.74 0.32
CA THR A 313 9.55 20.82 0.82
C THR A 313 8.85 19.49 0.65
N ILE A 314 9.01 18.84 -0.51
CA ILE A 314 8.50 17.47 -0.77
C ILE A 314 9.06 16.50 0.29
N LEU A 315 10.38 16.53 0.56
CA LEU A 315 10.99 15.70 1.61
C LEU A 315 10.43 15.97 3.01
N LYS A 316 10.21 17.24 3.38
CA LYS A 316 9.60 17.59 4.67
C LYS A 316 8.16 17.11 4.78
N LEU A 317 7.35 17.37 3.75
CA LEU A 317 5.96 16.94 3.68
C LEU A 317 5.84 15.42 3.72
N GLN A 318 6.73 14.69 3.06
CA GLN A 318 6.80 13.23 3.14
C GLN A 318 7.17 12.75 4.56
N GLY A 319 8.14 13.40 5.19
CA GLY A 319 8.51 13.11 6.57
C GLY A 319 7.35 13.33 7.55
N GLU A 320 6.58 14.40 7.35
CA GLU A 320 5.37 14.68 8.14
C GLU A 320 4.24 13.71 7.83
N ARG A 321 3.98 13.39 6.56
CA ARG A 321 2.96 12.42 6.13
C ARG A 321 3.25 11.03 6.67
N ASN A 322 4.50 10.57 6.64
CA ASN A 322 4.91 9.30 7.25
C ASN A 322 4.66 9.27 8.76
N LYS A 323 4.92 10.39 9.46
CA LYS A 323 4.62 10.50 10.90
C LYS A 323 3.10 10.49 11.15
N LEU A 324 2.34 11.22 10.33
CA LEU A 324 0.88 11.27 10.40
C LEU A 324 0.25 9.91 10.12
N GLN A 325 0.73 9.17 9.11
CA GLN A 325 0.22 7.84 8.79
C GLN A 325 0.49 6.85 9.92
N LYS A 326 1.71 6.84 10.48
CA LYS A 326 2.04 6.04 11.66
C LYS A 326 1.20 6.42 12.89
N ASN A 327 0.92 7.71 13.07
CA ASN A 327 0.05 8.17 14.15
C ASN A 327 -1.41 7.78 13.92
N ASN A 328 -1.92 7.89 12.70
CA ASN A 328 -3.28 7.46 12.35
C ASN A 328 -3.46 5.95 12.51
N GLU A 329 -2.48 5.14 12.11
CA GLU A 329 -2.50 3.68 12.35
C GLU A 329 -2.45 3.33 13.84
N ARG A 330 -1.73 4.12 14.65
CA ARG A 330 -1.75 3.97 16.12
C ARG A 330 -3.10 4.36 16.71
N LEU A 331 -3.64 5.50 16.30
CA LEU A 331 -4.92 6.02 16.77
C LEU A 331 -6.08 5.08 16.42
N THR A 332 -6.12 4.56 15.18
CA THR A 332 -7.13 3.57 14.76
C THR A 332 -7.06 2.29 15.59
N LYS A 333 -5.86 1.74 15.82
CA LYS A 333 -5.68 0.58 16.70
C LYS A 333 -6.08 0.86 18.15
N GLU A 334 -5.84 2.08 18.64
CA GLU A 334 -6.21 2.49 19.98
C GLU A 334 -7.73 2.71 20.11
N GLN A 335 -8.36 3.24 19.06
CA GLN A 335 -9.81 3.40 18.96
C GLN A 335 -10.53 2.04 18.93
N GLU A 336 -10.06 1.08 18.12
CA GLU A 336 -10.59 -0.29 18.12
C GLU A 336 -10.46 -0.97 19.49
N LYS A 337 -9.35 -0.72 20.21
CA LYS A 337 -9.18 -1.22 21.59
C LYS A 337 -10.16 -0.55 22.55
N SER A 338 -10.35 0.75 22.43
CA SER A 338 -11.29 1.52 23.25
C SER A 338 -12.73 1.06 23.03
N GLU A 339 -13.14 0.84 21.79
CA GLU A 339 -14.46 0.28 21.43
C GLU A 339 -14.67 -1.10 22.07
N LYS A 340 -13.70 -2.01 21.93
CA LYS A 340 -13.77 -3.35 22.58
C LYS A 340 -13.87 -3.28 24.10
N VAL A 341 -13.22 -2.30 24.73
CA VAL A 341 -13.32 -2.09 26.19
C VAL A 341 -14.70 -1.52 26.53
N SER A 342 -15.19 -0.56 25.75
CA SER A 342 -16.54 0.01 25.90
C SER A 342 -17.61 -1.08 25.81
N ASP A 343 -17.54 -1.96 24.81
CA ASP A 343 -18.48 -3.07 24.65
C ASP A 343 -18.48 -4.01 25.86
N LYS A 344 -17.29 -4.36 26.38
CA LYS A 344 -17.15 -5.17 27.61
C LYS A 344 -17.73 -4.47 28.84
N LEU A 345 -17.57 -3.15 28.95
CA LEU A 345 -18.14 -2.37 30.05
C LEU A 345 -19.67 -2.34 29.96
N VAL A 346 -20.23 -2.17 28.77
CA VAL A 346 -21.68 -2.21 28.53
C VAL A 346 -22.24 -3.59 28.89
N GLU A 347 -21.59 -4.69 28.49
CA GLU A 347 -22.01 -6.03 28.91
C GLU A 347 -21.98 -6.21 30.42
N LYS A 348 -20.92 -5.72 31.08
CA LYS A 348 -20.78 -5.82 32.54
C LYS A 348 -21.84 -4.99 33.25
N GLN A 349 -22.18 -3.81 32.72
CA GLN A 349 -23.24 -2.96 33.24
C GLN A 349 -24.61 -3.62 33.10
N ILE A 350 -24.90 -4.26 31.96
CA ILE A 350 -26.14 -5.04 31.78
C ILE A 350 -26.22 -6.20 32.78
N LYS A 351 -25.12 -6.93 33.00
CA LYS A 351 -25.06 -8.02 33.99
C LYS A 351 -25.28 -7.52 35.42
N LEU A 352 -24.68 -6.38 35.77
CA LEU A 352 -24.88 -5.72 37.07
C LEU A 352 -26.33 -5.27 37.26
N GLN A 353 -26.93 -4.65 36.22
CA GLN A 353 -28.32 -4.21 36.27
C GLN A 353 -29.27 -5.39 36.50
N ARG A 354 -29.08 -6.51 35.78
CA ARG A 354 -29.85 -7.74 35.99
C ARG A 354 -29.68 -8.33 37.39
N LYS A 355 -28.47 -8.27 37.96
CA LYS A 355 -28.24 -8.71 39.35
C LYS A 355 -28.98 -7.84 40.34
N ILE A 356 -28.99 -6.52 40.16
CA ILE A 356 -29.73 -5.59 41.02
C ILE A 356 -31.23 -5.83 40.90
N GLU A 357 -31.76 -6.01 39.68
CA GLU A 357 -33.16 -6.33 39.44
C GLU A 357 -33.55 -7.67 40.12
N ASN A 358 -32.72 -8.70 39.99
CA ASN A 358 -32.96 -9.98 40.66
C ASN A 358 -32.96 -9.86 42.20
N ILE A 359 -32.05 -9.06 42.77
CA ILE A 359 -32.00 -8.82 44.22
C ILE A 359 -33.25 -8.05 44.67
N GLN A 360 -33.69 -7.07 43.90
CA GLN A 360 -34.93 -6.33 44.18
C GLN A 360 -36.17 -7.24 44.12
N GLU A 361 -36.28 -8.12 43.12
CA GLU A 361 -37.38 -9.07 43.04
C GLU A 361 -37.37 -10.06 44.22
N LEU A 362 -36.20 -10.55 44.62
CA LEU A 362 -36.06 -11.39 45.81
C LEU A 362 -36.46 -10.65 47.09
N TYR A 363 -36.06 -9.39 47.23
CA TYR A 363 -36.42 -8.55 48.37
C TYR A 363 -37.93 -8.29 48.44
N ASP A 364 -38.55 -7.94 47.31
CA ASP A 364 -40.00 -7.72 47.19
C ASP A 364 -40.79 -9.00 47.49
N ASN A 365 -40.32 -10.16 47.00
CA ASN A 365 -40.95 -11.45 47.29
C ASN A 365 -40.84 -11.82 48.76
N ASN A 366 -39.68 -11.60 49.39
CA ASN A 366 -39.50 -11.84 50.81
C ASN A 366 -40.37 -10.91 51.66
N GLN A 367 -40.50 -9.63 51.31
CA GLN A 367 -41.41 -8.72 52.02
C GLN A 367 -42.87 -9.16 51.89
N LYS A 368 -43.31 -9.58 50.70
CA LYS A 368 -44.66 -10.13 50.51
C LYS A 368 -44.88 -11.37 51.37
N MET A 369 -43.91 -12.28 51.40
CA MET A 369 -43.98 -13.49 52.22
C MET A 369 -44.05 -13.16 53.72
N LEU A 370 -43.32 -12.14 54.19
CA LEU A 370 -43.40 -11.66 55.57
C LEU A 370 -44.79 -11.08 55.91
N VAL A 371 -45.38 -10.29 55.01
CA VAL A 371 -46.74 -9.75 55.19
C VAL A 371 -47.78 -10.86 55.23
N ILE A 372 -47.67 -11.84 54.33
CA ILE A 372 -48.52 -13.04 54.29
C ILE A 372 -48.35 -13.83 55.59
N GLY A 373 -47.11 -14.07 56.03
CA GLY A 373 -46.81 -14.79 57.27
C GLY A 373 -47.38 -14.10 58.52
N ARG A 374 -47.27 -12.76 58.62
CA ARG A 374 -47.89 -11.99 59.71
C ARG A 374 -49.41 -12.14 59.71
N LYS A 375 -50.04 -12.11 58.53
CA LYS A 375 -51.50 -12.21 58.40
C LYS A 375 -52.03 -13.61 58.66
N ILE A 376 -51.29 -14.64 58.26
CA ILE A 376 -51.55 -16.04 58.63
C ILE A 376 -51.42 -16.21 60.15
N ASN A 377 -50.38 -15.64 60.77
CA ASN A 377 -50.24 -15.69 62.22
C ASN A 377 -51.39 -14.95 62.94
N GLU A 378 -51.84 -13.80 62.44
CA GLU A 378 -53.02 -13.11 63.00
C GLU A 378 -54.31 -13.92 62.88
N LEU A 379 -54.56 -14.56 61.74
CA LEU A 379 -55.71 -15.43 61.52
C LEU A 379 -55.64 -16.68 62.41
N THR A 380 -54.44 -17.25 62.55
CA THR A 380 -54.18 -18.44 63.38
C THR A 380 -54.35 -18.11 64.86
N ASN A 381 -53.80 -16.99 65.33
CA ASN A 381 -53.96 -16.53 66.72
C ASN A 381 -55.41 -16.20 67.05
N ARG A 382 -56.16 -15.55 66.13
CA ARG A 382 -57.60 -15.30 66.31
C ARG A 382 -58.40 -16.60 66.40
N TYR A 383 -58.05 -17.62 65.62
CA TYR A 383 -58.69 -18.93 65.68
C TYR A 383 -58.42 -19.66 66.99
N PHE A 384 -57.16 -19.67 67.47
CA PHE A 384 -56.82 -20.27 68.76
C PHE A 384 -57.54 -19.60 69.94
N GLN A 385 -57.88 -18.31 69.85
CA GLN A 385 -58.62 -17.58 70.89
C GLN A 385 -60.15 -17.76 70.83
N THR A 386 -60.73 -18.00 69.64
CA THR A 386 -62.19 -17.99 69.46
C THR A 386 -62.81 -19.35 69.11
N ASN A 387 -61.99 -20.35 68.75
CA ASN A 387 -62.36 -21.73 68.41
C ASN A 387 -63.53 -21.90 67.40
N ASN A 388 -63.84 -20.85 66.63
CA ASN A 388 -64.97 -20.81 65.71
C ASN A 388 -64.51 -21.01 64.26
N LYS A 389 -64.63 -22.25 63.76
CA LYS A 389 -64.24 -22.63 62.38
C LYS A 389 -64.97 -21.83 61.29
N LYS A 390 -66.23 -21.41 61.51
CA LYS A 390 -67.01 -20.67 60.49
C LYS A 390 -66.48 -19.26 60.26
N GLN A 391 -66.01 -18.60 61.31
CA GLN A 391 -65.51 -17.22 61.23
C GLN A 391 -64.12 -17.15 60.60
N LEU A 392 -63.25 -18.13 60.87
CA LEU A 392 -61.97 -18.29 60.17
C LEU A 392 -62.16 -18.43 58.66
N LEU A 393 -63.08 -19.30 58.21
CA LEU A 393 -63.34 -19.53 56.78
C LEU A 393 -63.89 -18.28 56.09
N ALA A 394 -64.73 -17.50 56.77
CA ALA A 394 -65.25 -16.23 56.24
C ALA A 394 -64.14 -15.18 56.09
N ASP A 395 -63.31 -14.98 57.12
CA ASP A 395 -62.20 -14.02 57.09
C ASP A 395 -61.11 -14.43 56.11
N PHE A 396 -60.83 -15.73 55.99
CA PHE A 396 -59.89 -16.28 55.01
C PHE A 396 -60.38 -16.10 53.57
N ASN A 397 -61.65 -16.39 53.29
CA ASN A 397 -62.24 -16.17 51.97
C ASN A 397 -62.29 -14.67 51.60
N LYS A 398 -62.60 -13.80 52.57
CA LYS A 398 -62.57 -12.34 52.38
C LYS A 398 -61.15 -11.85 52.11
N TRP A 399 -60.16 -12.39 52.80
CA TRP A 399 -58.75 -12.05 52.56
C TRP A 399 -58.27 -12.53 51.18
N ILE A 400 -58.59 -13.76 50.78
CA ILE A 400 -58.27 -14.29 49.44
C ILE A 400 -58.92 -13.46 48.34
N ALA A 401 -60.17 -13.01 48.53
CA ALA A 401 -60.84 -12.14 47.57
C ALA A 401 -60.09 -10.81 47.39
N ILE A 402 -59.66 -10.18 48.49
CA ILE A 402 -58.88 -8.93 48.48
C ILE A 402 -57.51 -9.14 47.82
N GLU A 403 -56.85 -10.27 48.10
CA GLU A 403 -55.54 -10.58 47.54
C GLU A 403 -55.61 -10.88 46.03
N LYS A 404 -56.65 -11.59 45.57
CA LYS A 404 -56.93 -11.77 44.13
C LYS A 404 -57.14 -10.43 43.42
N THR A 405 -57.89 -9.50 44.01
CA THR A 405 -58.09 -8.17 43.43
C THR A 405 -56.79 -7.35 43.36
N ASN A 406 -55.95 -7.42 44.40
CA ASN A 406 -54.65 -6.74 44.43
C ASN A 406 -53.66 -7.36 43.42
N HIS A 407 -53.68 -8.68 43.25
CA HIS A 407 -52.84 -9.39 42.29
C HIS A 407 -53.19 -9.02 40.83
N LEU A 408 -54.49 -8.90 40.52
CA LEU A 408 -54.97 -8.43 39.22
C LEU A 408 -54.57 -6.97 38.93
N GLN A 409 -54.63 -6.09 39.93
CA GLN A 409 -54.17 -4.70 39.80
C GLN A 409 -52.65 -4.58 39.63
N ALA A 410 -51.86 -5.41 40.33
CA ALA A 410 -50.41 -5.45 40.21
C ALA A 410 -49.95 -5.98 38.83
N GLN A 411 -50.66 -6.96 38.26
CA GLN A 411 -50.43 -7.42 36.89
C GLN A 411 -50.72 -6.32 35.86
N LYS A 412 -51.84 -5.59 35.98
CA LYS A 412 -52.12 -4.43 35.12
C LYS A 412 -51.01 -3.37 35.17
N LYS A 413 -50.50 -3.02 36.36
CA LYS A 413 -49.37 -2.07 36.50
C LYS A 413 -48.05 -2.57 35.89
N LYS A 414 -47.79 -3.88 35.87
CA LYS A 414 -46.62 -4.47 35.17
C LYS A 414 -46.78 -4.38 33.64
N LEU A 415 -47.97 -4.63 33.12
CA LEU A 415 -48.30 -4.48 31.69
C LEU A 415 -48.23 -3.03 31.20
N ASP A 416 -48.68 -2.06 32.02
CA ASP A 416 -48.57 -0.63 31.69
C ASP A 416 -47.12 -0.12 31.67
N LYS A 417 -46.23 -0.67 32.51
CA LYS A 417 -44.78 -0.34 32.51
C LYS A 417 -44.03 -0.87 31.28
N ILE A 418 -44.47 -1.98 30.69
CA ILE A 418 -43.89 -2.55 29.45
C ILE A 418 -44.32 -1.73 28.22
N SER A 419 -45.44 -1.01 28.32
CA SER A 419 -46.06 -0.23 27.23
C SER A 419 -45.51 1.20 27.08
N GLN A 420 -44.63 1.67 28.00
CA GLN A 420 -44.01 2.99 27.91
C GLN A 420 -42.56 2.90 27.40
N PRO A 421 -42.26 3.29 26.15
CA PRO A 421 -40.89 3.33 25.69
C PRO A 421 -40.14 4.48 26.39
N LYS A 422 -39.03 4.15 27.05
CA LYS A 422 -38.05 5.09 27.62
C LYS A 422 -37.79 6.25 26.65
N LYS A 423 -38.19 7.47 27.04
CA LYS A 423 -38.07 8.72 26.27
C LYS A 423 -36.64 9.21 26.02
N GLU A 424 -35.60 8.43 26.36
CA GLU A 424 -34.20 8.84 26.17
C GLU A 424 -33.54 8.27 24.90
N LYS A 425 -34.16 7.32 24.19
CA LYS A 425 -33.62 6.81 22.90
C LYS A 425 -34.08 7.56 21.64
N LYS A 426 -34.95 8.56 21.76
CA LYS A 426 -35.52 9.30 20.61
C LYS A 426 -34.66 10.44 20.05
N LYS A 427 -33.47 10.72 20.60
CA LYS A 427 -32.52 11.69 20.00
C LYS A 427 -31.45 11.05 19.11
N THR A 428 -31.23 9.74 19.19
CA THR A 428 -30.24 9.02 18.35
C THR A 428 -30.87 8.18 17.25
N GLN A 429 -32.10 7.67 17.42
CA GLN A 429 -32.79 6.87 16.39
C GLN A 429 -33.56 7.66 15.31
N LYS A 430 -33.46 9.00 15.30
CA LYS A 430 -33.96 9.83 14.18
C LYS A 430 -32.89 10.18 13.13
N LEU A 431 -31.64 9.76 13.34
CA LEU A 431 -30.58 9.91 12.34
C LEU A 431 -30.44 8.65 11.45
N ASP A 432 -30.64 7.46 12.00
CA ASP A 432 -30.35 6.22 11.28
C ASP A 432 -31.50 5.69 10.39
N ASN A 433 -32.75 6.09 10.63
CA ASN A 433 -33.90 5.61 9.84
C ASN A 433 -34.24 6.49 8.62
N THR A 434 -33.40 7.46 8.26
CA THR A 434 -33.56 8.23 7.00
C THR A 434 -32.62 7.74 5.89
N ILE A 435 -31.78 6.73 6.15
CA ILE A 435 -30.77 6.22 5.20
C ILE A 435 -31.23 4.95 4.46
N LEU A 436 -32.41 4.39 4.78
CA LEU A 436 -32.92 3.18 4.13
C LEU A 436 -34.33 3.36 3.52
N THR A 437 -34.50 4.36 2.66
CA THR A 437 -35.50 4.30 1.57
C THR A 437 -35.03 5.13 0.38
N VAL A 438 -34.04 4.64 -0.37
CA VAL A 438 -33.84 5.01 -1.77
C VAL A 438 -33.63 3.72 -2.56
N LYS A 439 -34.73 3.10 -2.96
CA LYS A 439 -34.80 2.19 -4.10
C LYS A 439 -35.70 2.83 -5.16
N ASN A 440 -35.13 3.76 -5.93
CA ASN A 440 -35.22 3.85 -7.38
C ASN A 440 -34.74 5.24 -7.86
N PRO A 441 -33.92 5.31 -8.92
CA PRO A 441 -33.46 6.57 -9.48
C PRO A 441 -34.49 7.07 -10.48
N ASP A 442 -35.15 8.19 -10.20
CA ASP A 442 -35.52 9.16 -11.24
C ASP A 442 -35.99 10.49 -10.62
N LYS A 443 -35.19 11.53 -10.89
CA LYS A 443 -35.42 12.98 -10.71
C LYS A 443 -36.06 13.45 -9.37
N PRO A 444 -35.27 13.99 -8.42
CA PRO A 444 -35.80 14.56 -7.18
C PRO A 444 -36.63 15.82 -7.46
N SER A 445 -37.77 15.98 -6.75
CA SER A 445 -38.62 17.16 -6.93
C SER A 445 -37.92 18.43 -6.41
N LYS A 446 -38.29 19.62 -6.91
CA LYS A 446 -37.77 20.93 -6.43
C LYS A 446 -37.96 21.13 -4.92
N ARG A 447 -38.90 20.41 -4.30
CA ARG A 447 -39.17 20.46 -2.85
C ARG A 447 -38.14 19.64 -2.07
N ASP A 448 -37.74 18.49 -2.58
CA ASP A 448 -36.74 17.59 -1.97
C ASP A 448 -35.34 18.22 -2.00
N LEU A 449 -34.97 18.85 -3.12
CA LEU A 449 -33.71 19.60 -3.26
C LEU A 449 -33.61 20.79 -2.29
N ARG A 450 -34.74 21.45 -1.97
CA ARG A 450 -34.77 22.55 -0.97
C ARG A 450 -34.62 22.03 0.46
N ILE A 451 -35.15 20.85 0.75
CA ILE A 451 -35.03 20.23 2.06
C ILE A 451 -33.60 19.74 2.27
N LEU A 452 -33.00 19.09 1.27
CA LEU A 452 -31.59 18.66 1.27
C LEU A 452 -30.63 19.83 1.51
N LYS A 453 -30.76 20.94 0.77
CA LYS A 453 -29.92 22.13 0.99
C LYS A 453 -30.07 22.74 2.39
N LYS A 454 -31.25 22.61 3.00
CA LYS A 454 -31.49 23.12 4.36
C LYS A 454 -30.88 22.21 5.42
N ILE A 455 -30.86 20.90 5.18
CA ILE A 455 -30.19 19.90 6.03
C ILE A 455 -28.67 20.08 5.94
N GLU A 456 -28.10 20.17 4.74
CA GLU A 456 -26.66 20.42 4.53
C GLU A 456 -26.19 21.69 5.24
N LYS A 457 -26.99 22.76 5.16
CA LYS A 457 -26.66 24.03 5.84
C LYS A 457 -26.68 23.90 7.36
N LEU A 458 -27.64 23.16 7.92
CA LEU A 458 -27.73 22.92 9.36
C LEU A 458 -26.61 22.00 9.86
N GLU A 459 -26.22 21.00 9.08
CA GLU A 459 -25.08 20.13 9.38
C GLU A 459 -23.76 20.89 9.34
N ALA A 460 -23.57 21.75 8.33
CA ALA A 460 -22.38 22.60 8.23
C ALA A 460 -22.26 23.56 9.42
N GLU A 461 -23.37 24.19 9.85
CA GLU A 461 -23.39 25.07 11.03
C GLU A 461 -23.13 24.29 12.33
N GLN A 462 -23.63 23.07 12.47
CA GLN A 462 -23.35 22.22 13.64
C GLN A 462 -21.89 21.73 13.67
N LEU A 463 -21.34 21.37 12.51
CA LEU A 463 -19.96 20.93 12.38
C LEU A 463 -18.99 22.07 12.71
N GLN A 464 -19.27 23.29 12.23
CA GLN A 464 -18.48 24.48 12.57
C GLN A 464 -18.51 24.79 14.07
N LYS A 465 -19.69 24.71 14.71
CA LYS A 465 -19.79 24.90 16.17
C LYS A 465 -19.00 23.85 16.95
N ARG A 466 -19.02 22.59 16.51
CA ARG A 466 -18.28 21.49 17.15
C ARG A 466 -16.78 21.63 16.97
N LEU A 467 -16.33 22.05 15.78
CA LEU A 467 -14.92 22.36 15.49
C LEU A 467 -14.41 23.52 16.34
N ALA A 468 -15.21 24.59 16.51
CA ALA A 468 -14.85 25.73 17.35
C ALA A 468 -14.74 25.34 18.84
N GLN A 469 -15.68 24.55 19.37
CA GLN A 469 -15.63 24.04 20.74
C GLN A 469 -14.41 23.13 20.98
N THR A 470 -14.10 22.27 20.00
CA THR A 470 -12.95 21.37 20.09
C THR A 470 -11.63 22.14 20.05
N HIS A 471 -11.52 23.16 19.19
CA HIS A 471 -10.36 24.06 19.17
C HIS A 471 -10.14 24.75 20.50
N GLN A 472 -11.22 25.27 21.10
CA GLN A 472 -11.15 25.98 22.38
C GLN A 472 -10.72 25.06 23.54
N GLN A 473 -11.16 23.80 23.52
CA GLN A 473 -10.71 22.79 24.49
C GLN A 473 -9.23 22.41 24.30
N ILE A 474 -8.78 22.25 23.05
CA ILE A 474 -7.39 21.93 22.72
C ILE A 474 -6.46 23.08 23.13
N GLU A 475 -6.80 24.33 22.83
CA GLU A 475 -6.02 25.50 23.26
C GLU A 475 -5.94 25.61 24.79
N GLY A 476 -7.05 25.32 25.49
CA GLY A 476 -7.08 25.24 26.95
C GLY A 476 -6.07 24.22 27.50
N GLN A 477 -6.05 23.00 26.94
CA GLN A 477 -5.12 21.94 27.34
C GLN A 477 -3.66 22.28 27.00
N ILE A 478 -3.39 22.87 25.82
CA ILE A 478 -2.05 23.30 25.41
C ILE A 478 -1.51 24.37 26.38
N ASN A 479 -2.35 25.30 26.84
CA ASN A 479 -1.94 26.34 27.77
C ASN A 479 -1.64 25.80 29.17
N VAL A 480 -2.39 24.79 29.64
CA VAL A 480 -2.08 24.07 30.89
C VAL A 480 -0.73 23.36 30.76
N PHE A 481 -0.50 22.63 29.66
CA PHE A 481 0.76 21.94 29.41
C PHE A 481 1.96 22.89 29.31
N ARG A 482 1.79 24.07 28.69
CA ARG A 482 2.83 25.11 28.63
C ARG A 482 3.17 25.66 30.02
N LYS A 483 2.18 25.88 30.88
CA LYS A 483 2.39 26.34 32.25
C LYS A 483 3.14 25.30 33.10
N GLU A 484 2.77 24.03 33.01
CA GLU A 484 3.46 22.94 33.72
C GLU A 484 4.91 22.77 33.24
N LYS A 485 5.14 22.80 31.93
CA LYS A 485 6.49 22.72 31.35
C LYS A 485 7.39 23.87 31.79
N ASN A 486 6.83 25.08 31.90
CA ASN A 486 7.59 26.24 32.37
C ASN A 486 7.89 26.16 33.88
N LYS A 487 6.97 25.65 34.70
CA LYS A 487 7.21 25.36 36.12
C LYS A 487 8.31 24.32 36.32
N LEU A 488 8.29 23.23 35.55
CA LEU A 488 9.32 22.18 35.59
C LEU A 488 10.70 22.72 35.18
N LYS A 489 10.78 23.53 34.13
CA LYS A 489 12.03 24.19 33.74
C LYS A 489 12.57 25.14 34.81
N GLN A 490 11.71 25.93 35.45
CA GLN A 490 12.12 26.83 36.54
C GLN A 490 12.61 26.05 37.76
N ALA A 491 11.93 24.97 38.13
CA ALA A 491 12.34 24.09 39.22
C ALA A 491 13.66 23.36 38.94
N GLU A 492 13.93 22.96 37.69
CA GLU A 492 15.24 22.40 37.29
C GLU A 492 16.35 23.46 37.32
N LEU A 493 16.08 24.68 36.85
CA LEU A 493 17.03 25.80 36.87
C LEU A 493 17.41 26.22 38.30
N GLU A 494 16.46 26.17 39.24
CA GLU A 494 16.73 26.42 40.67
C GLU A 494 17.53 25.30 41.33
N LYS A 495 17.27 24.03 40.97
CA LYS A 495 18.08 22.89 41.42
C LYS A 495 19.52 22.95 40.91
N ILE A 496 19.73 23.38 39.67
CA ILE A 496 21.08 23.48 39.08
C ILE A 496 21.86 24.66 39.68
N LYS A 497 21.20 25.80 39.96
CA LYS A 497 21.87 26.97 40.58
C LYS A 497 22.41 26.72 41.98
N ASN A 498 21.72 25.88 42.77
CA ASN A 498 22.10 25.61 44.17
C ASN A 498 22.91 24.32 44.36
N TYR A 499 23.38 23.69 43.29
CA TYR A 499 24.18 22.47 43.39
C TYR A 499 25.58 22.74 43.97
N GLN A 500 25.97 21.96 44.97
CA GLN A 500 27.33 21.97 45.54
C GLN A 500 28.17 20.92 44.81
N PHE A 501 29.10 21.37 43.97
CA PHE A 501 30.04 20.51 43.25
C PHE A 501 30.93 19.71 44.21
N LYS A 502 31.12 18.42 43.91
CA LYS A 502 31.98 17.49 44.65
C LYS A 502 33.12 16.99 43.76
N VAL A 503 34.20 16.53 44.38
CA VAL A 503 35.29 15.83 43.68
C VAL A 503 34.71 14.55 43.05
N GLY A 504 35.01 14.31 41.78
CA GLY A 504 34.43 13.23 40.97
C GLY A 504 33.26 13.64 40.06
N ASP A 505 32.71 14.85 40.22
CA ASP A 505 31.62 15.33 39.35
C ASP A 505 32.12 15.59 37.91
N ARG A 506 31.31 15.19 36.92
CA ARG A 506 31.53 15.56 35.51
C ARG A 506 31.03 16.97 35.27
N VAL A 507 31.91 17.82 34.78
CA VAL A 507 31.63 19.24 34.55
C VAL A 507 32.08 19.69 33.18
N LYS A 508 31.41 20.70 32.66
CA LYS A 508 31.75 21.38 31.41
C LYS A 508 32.10 22.83 31.72
N ILE A 509 33.18 23.33 31.13
CA ILE A 509 33.52 24.75 31.27
C ILE A 509 32.57 25.57 30.38
N LYS A 510 31.94 26.60 30.94
CA LYS A 510 31.10 27.56 30.21
C LYS A 510 31.89 28.17 29.05
N ASP A 511 31.24 28.34 27.90
CA ASP A 511 31.83 28.85 26.65
C ASP A 511 32.84 27.93 25.94
N THR A 512 33.03 26.69 26.41
CA THR A 512 33.83 25.67 25.69
C THR A 512 33.07 24.35 25.54
N SER A 513 33.46 23.49 24.60
CA SER A 513 32.91 22.14 24.47
C SER A 513 33.59 21.10 25.37
N MET A 514 34.58 21.51 26.18
CA MET A 514 35.43 20.62 26.96
C MET A 514 34.69 20.08 28.19
N LYS A 515 34.67 18.75 28.35
CA LYS A 515 34.07 18.04 29.49
C LYS A 515 35.15 17.29 30.24
N GLY A 516 35.21 17.46 31.56
CA GLY A 516 36.20 16.81 32.40
C GLY A 516 35.63 16.44 33.77
N VAL A 517 36.46 15.84 34.61
CA VAL A 517 36.08 15.41 35.95
C VAL A 517 36.78 16.30 36.97
N ILE A 518 36.06 16.75 38.01
CA ILE A 518 36.67 17.52 39.09
C ILE A 518 37.62 16.61 39.88
N GLU A 519 38.91 16.95 39.86
CA GLU A 519 39.97 16.21 40.53
C GLU A 519 40.25 16.77 41.93
N LYS A 520 40.19 18.10 42.09
CA LYS A 520 40.46 18.78 43.37
C LYS A 520 39.70 20.09 43.48
N ILE A 521 39.21 20.41 44.69
CA ILE A 521 38.57 21.69 45.02
C ILE A 521 39.35 22.34 46.17
N GLU A 522 39.92 23.52 45.92
CA GLU A 522 40.66 24.29 46.93
C GLU A 522 40.08 25.70 47.06
N LYS A 523 39.38 25.97 48.16
CA LYS A 523 38.71 27.26 48.44
C LYS A 523 37.84 27.74 47.27
N LYS A 524 38.37 28.62 46.40
CA LYS A 524 37.68 29.19 45.22
C LYS A 524 38.09 28.56 43.88
N ASN A 525 39.12 27.71 43.87
CA ASN A 525 39.68 27.09 42.67
C ASN A 525 39.22 25.63 42.54
N ILE A 526 38.81 25.26 41.33
CA ILE A 526 38.39 23.91 40.94
C ILE A 526 39.34 23.43 39.86
N PHE A 527 39.94 22.26 40.06
CA PHE A 527 40.85 21.62 39.12
C PHE A 527 40.10 20.50 38.38
N ILE A 528 40.05 20.60 37.06
CA ILE A 528 39.30 19.69 36.19
C ILE A 528 40.28 18.95 35.31
N ASN A 529 40.21 17.62 35.34
CA ASN A 529 41.01 16.74 34.53
C ASN A 529 40.26 16.35 33.24
N PHE A 530 40.89 16.56 32.09
CA PHE A 530 40.38 16.21 30.75
C PHE A 530 41.06 14.96 30.16
N GLY A 531 41.75 14.17 30.98
CA GLY A 531 42.50 12.98 30.59
C GLY A 531 44.00 13.25 30.51
N THR A 532 44.44 14.08 29.56
CA THR A 532 45.86 14.40 29.33
C THR A 532 46.29 15.76 29.88
N MET A 533 45.36 16.54 30.43
CA MET A 533 45.60 17.88 30.95
C MET A 533 44.66 18.21 32.11
N THR A 534 45.18 18.91 33.11
CA THR A 534 44.40 19.45 34.24
C THR A 534 44.31 20.97 34.09
N SER A 535 43.09 21.52 34.12
CA SER A 535 42.85 22.97 34.02
C SER A 535 42.25 23.52 35.30
N LYS A 536 42.64 24.74 35.66
CA LYS A 536 42.19 25.45 36.87
C LYS A 536 41.09 26.45 36.50
N THR A 537 39.93 26.35 37.14
CA THR A 537 38.79 27.26 36.94
C THR A 537 38.10 27.61 38.26
N THR A 538 37.05 28.42 38.21
CA THR A 538 36.24 28.83 39.37
C THR A 538 34.81 28.30 39.24
N LYS A 539 34.09 28.21 40.37
CA LYS A 539 32.72 27.66 40.45
C LYS A 539 31.73 28.32 39.48
N ASP A 540 31.90 29.60 39.19
CA ASP A 540 30.96 30.35 38.34
C ASP A 540 31.09 30.01 36.85
N LYS A 541 32.22 29.41 36.45
CA LYS A 541 32.60 29.12 35.05
C LYS A 541 32.36 27.66 34.64
N ILE A 542 31.66 26.88 35.45
CA ILE A 542 31.40 25.46 35.18
C ILE A 542 29.92 25.12 35.30
N ASP A 543 29.47 24.21 34.45
CA ASP A 543 28.13 23.62 34.48
C ASP A 543 28.23 22.12 34.78
N LEU A 544 27.33 21.60 35.61
CA LEU A 544 27.24 20.17 35.88
C LEU A 544 26.78 19.43 34.61
N VAL A 545 27.49 18.36 34.25
CA VAL A 545 27.11 17.48 33.14
C VAL A 545 26.55 16.21 33.76
N SER A 546 25.24 16.00 33.60
CA SER A 546 24.56 14.74 33.97
C SER A 546 25.15 13.55 33.24
#